data_AF-A0A6G0XXP0-F1
#
_entry.id   AF-A0A6G0XXP0-F1
#
_cell.length_a   1.000
_cell.length_b   1.000
_cell.length_c   1.000
_cell.angle_alpha   90.00
_cell.angle_beta   90.00
_cell.angle_gamma   90.00
#
_symmetry.space_group_name_H-M   'P 1'
#
loop_
_entity.id
_entity.type
_entity.pdbx_description
1 polymer ?
#
loop_
_entity_poly.entity_id
_entity_poly.type
_entity_poly.pdbx_seq_one_letter_code
_entity_poly.pdbx_strand_id
1 'polypeptide(L)'
;MALLDNATVVSWGYGKSGALGHGSRENVDVPTEIFSLRGRPVYQVACGDMHSAVVLSSGELLTTGWSENGRLGRVKTMVDCCCTFEVVDLKGKLCSFVACGGAHTMCLTDKYDVVAFGANAYGQLGVGDCVDRPFPTEVIFFHKVKIHHLAMGKFHSLAISDDRMLYAWGNGEQGQCGIDSFPQIYTLPHLVTSLLGCQVHQVSAGDAFTLILTSNTPAAVLDLSGRDEHWKMRRKQIIEDDKVYRVAIPPYIFVGSLEASRIGIVRSEELPHSEIKFIIGRLVHQQYQSSSLL
;
A
#
# COMPACT_ATOMS: atom_id res chain seq x y z
N MET A 1 2.60 -1.75 -19.99
CA MET A 1 3.90 -1.06 -20.14
C MET A 1 4.99 -2.11 -20.16
N ALA A 2 6.09 -1.88 -20.89
CA ALA A 2 7.26 -2.75 -20.87
C ALA A 2 8.54 -1.91 -20.83
N LEU A 3 9.54 -2.43 -20.12
CA LEU A 3 10.91 -1.94 -20.10
C LEU A 3 11.77 -2.88 -20.94
N LEU A 4 12.48 -2.32 -21.91
CA LEU A 4 13.38 -3.07 -22.79
C LEU A 4 14.81 -3.05 -22.23
N ASP A 5 15.65 -4.00 -22.66
CA ASP A 5 17.04 -4.14 -22.20
C ASP A 5 17.91 -2.89 -22.44
N ASN A 6 17.54 -2.06 -23.41
CA ASN A 6 18.20 -0.78 -23.70
C ASN A 6 17.66 0.40 -22.86
N ALA A 7 16.95 0.11 -21.77
CA ALA A 7 16.29 1.06 -20.88
C ALA A 7 15.17 1.91 -21.54
N THR A 8 14.71 1.54 -22.74
CA THR A 8 13.56 2.18 -23.40
C THR A 8 12.26 1.67 -22.79
N VAL A 9 11.31 2.58 -22.58
CA VAL A 9 9.96 2.23 -22.10
C VAL A 9 8.96 2.37 -23.23
N VAL A 10 8.13 1.33 -23.39
CA VAL A 10 6.99 1.34 -24.30
C VAL A 10 5.68 1.15 -23.52
N SER A 11 4.62 1.84 -23.94
CA SER A 11 3.27 1.69 -23.35
C SER A 11 2.20 1.64 -24.43
N TRP A 12 1.09 0.98 -24.10
CA TRP A 12 -0.08 0.76 -24.94
C TRP A 12 -1.30 0.52 -24.04
N GLY A 13 -2.50 0.61 -24.59
CA GLY A 13 -3.78 0.40 -23.93
C GLY A 13 -4.64 1.68 -23.82
N TYR A 14 -5.35 1.79 -22.70
CA TYR A 14 -6.29 2.87 -22.42
C TYR A 14 -5.58 4.19 -22.08
N GLY A 15 -5.83 5.24 -22.88
CA GLY A 15 -5.12 6.51 -22.77
C GLY A 15 -5.84 7.63 -22.02
N LYS A 16 -7.15 7.52 -21.76
CA LYS A 16 -7.94 8.67 -21.25
C LYS A 16 -7.54 9.13 -19.85
N SER A 17 -6.86 8.29 -19.08
CA SER A 17 -6.29 8.63 -17.77
C SER A 17 -4.94 9.34 -17.85
N GLY A 18 -4.28 9.36 -19.02
CA GLY A 18 -2.90 9.84 -19.18
C GLY A 18 -1.82 8.84 -18.74
N ALA A 19 -2.20 7.66 -18.22
CA ALA A 19 -1.27 6.70 -17.62
C ALA A 19 -0.25 6.09 -18.59
N LEU A 20 -0.45 6.29 -19.90
CA LEU A 20 0.47 5.86 -20.95
C LEU A 20 1.71 6.75 -21.08
N GLY A 21 1.65 8.02 -20.65
CA GLY A 21 2.80 8.91 -20.66
C GLY A 21 3.15 9.57 -22.00
N HIS A 22 2.29 9.47 -23.03
CA HIS A 22 2.55 9.95 -24.39
C HIS A 22 2.25 11.44 -24.63
N GLY A 23 1.94 12.20 -23.58
CA GLY A 23 1.54 13.61 -23.69
C GLY A 23 0.13 13.82 -24.23
N SER A 24 -0.67 12.76 -24.38
CA SER A 24 -2.04 12.80 -24.87
C SER A 24 -2.98 11.88 -24.09
N ARG A 25 -4.29 11.98 -24.39
CA ARG A 25 -5.36 11.13 -23.83
C ARG A 25 -5.90 10.15 -24.88
N GLU A 26 -5.12 9.89 -25.92
CA GLU A 26 -5.44 8.95 -26.99
C GLU A 26 -5.10 7.52 -26.56
N ASN A 27 -5.92 6.56 -26.96
CA ASN A 27 -5.56 5.15 -26.79
C ASN A 27 -4.39 4.82 -27.72
N VAL A 28 -3.60 3.85 -27.33
CA VAL A 28 -2.45 3.38 -28.11
C VAL A 28 -2.55 1.88 -28.23
N ASP A 29 -2.87 1.37 -29.42
CA ASP A 29 -3.23 -0.04 -29.58
C ASP A 29 -2.03 -0.97 -29.73
N VAL A 30 -0.83 -0.43 -29.95
CA VAL A 30 0.42 -1.17 -30.12
C VAL A 30 1.53 -0.62 -29.23
N PRO A 31 2.49 -1.45 -28.77
CA PRO A 31 3.61 -0.97 -27.96
C PRO A 31 4.32 0.21 -28.64
N THR A 32 4.25 1.39 -28.01
CA THR A 32 4.80 2.64 -28.55
C THR A 32 5.77 3.25 -27.55
N GLU A 33 6.90 3.77 -28.04
CA GLU A 33 7.93 4.41 -27.22
C GLU A 33 7.41 5.67 -26.51
N ILE A 34 7.73 5.80 -25.23
CA ILE A 34 7.42 6.99 -24.43
C ILE A 34 8.55 8.00 -24.62
N PHE A 35 8.41 8.89 -25.60
CA PHE A 35 9.47 9.83 -25.99
C PHE A 35 9.97 10.74 -24.86
N SER A 36 9.14 11.09 -23.88
CA SER A 36 9.55 11.92 -22.74
C SER A 36 10.55 11.25 -21.79
N LEU A 37 10.75 9.94 -21.91
CA LEU A 37 11.73 9.16 -21.15
C LEU A 37 13.00 8.85 -21.96
N ARG A 38 13.07 9.23 -23.24
CA ARG A 38 14.25 8.99 -24.08
C ARG A 38 15.48 9.70 -23.49
N GLY A 39 16.59 8.97 -23.41
CA GLY A 39 17.84 9.47 -22.81
C GLY A 39 17.85 9.51 -21.28
N ARG A 40 16.79 8.99 -20.62
CA ARG A 40 16.69 8.87 -19.17
C ARG A 40 16.65 7.38 -18.83
N PRO A 41 17.78 6.74 -18.47
CA PRO A 41 17.83 5.31 -18.24
C PRO A 41 16.81 4.88 -17.18
N VAL A 42 15.80 4.11 -17.59
CA VAL A 42 14.78 3.55 -16.69
C VAL A 42 15.26 2.21 -16.15
N TYR A 43 15.17 2.04 -14.84
CA TYR A 43 15.51 0.82 -14.10
C TYR A 43 14.28 -0.06 -13.83
N GLN A 44 13.14 0.55 -13.52
CA GLN A 44 11.90 -0.17 -13.18
C GLN A 44 10.65 0.57 -13.66
N VAL A 45 9.61 -0.19 -13.99
CA VAL A 45 8.26 0.31 -14.30
C VAL A 45 7.25 -0.33 -13.33
N ALA A 46 6.20 0.41 -12.97
CA ALA A 46 5.04 -0.10 -12.23
C ALA A 46 3.74 0.53 -12.75
N CYS A 47 2.65 -0.22 -12.71
CA CYS A 47 1.33 0.22 -13.20
C CYS A 47 0.26 -0.04 -12.14
N GLY A 48 -0.57 0.96 -11.88
CA GLY A 48 -1.85 0.79 -11.18
C GLY A 48 -3.03 0.88 -12.16
N ASP A 49 -4.25 1.06 -11.66
CA ASP A 49 -5.45 1.04 -12.53
C ASP A 49 -5.44 2.16 -13.58
N MET A 50 -5.11 3.39 -13.14
CA MET A 50 -5.19 4.61 -13.95
C MET A 50 -3.95 5.50 -13.82
N HIS A 51 -2.83 4.94 -13.34
CA HIS A 51 -1.57 5.66 -13.22
C HIS A 51 -0.39 4.71 -13.44
N SER A 52 0.76 5.27 -13.76
CA SER A 52 2.00 4.53 -13.92
C SER A 52 3.14 5.24 -13.20
N ALA A 53 4.13 4.47 -12.77
CA ALA A 53 5.34 4.95 -12.17
C ALA A 53 6.57 4.34 -12.87
N VAL A 54 7.67 5.10 -12.91
CA VAL A 54 8.97 4.62 -13.35
C VAL A 54 10.06 5.08 -12.39
N VAL A 55 11.09 4.25 -12.23
CA VAL A 55 12.29 4.59 -11.47
C VAL A 55 13.45 4.68 -12.44
N LEU A 56 14.14 5.81 -12.45
CA LEU A 56 15.36 5.99 -13.24
C LEU A 56 16.56 5.35 -12.53
N SER A 57 17.61 5.03 -13.27
CA SER A 57 18.88 4.57 -12.70
C SER A 57 19.54 5.63 -11.80
N SER A 58 19.15 6.90 -11.92
CA SER A 58 19.53 7.97 -10.98
C SER A 58 18.87 7.87 -9.61
N GLY A 59 17.84 7.02 -9.47
CA GLY A 59 16.99 6.93 -8.29
C GLY A 59 15.81 7.91 -8.29
N GLU A 60 15.60 8.68 -9.36
CA GLU A 60 14.41 9.52 -9.48
C GLU A 60 13.15 8.67 -9.70
N LEU A 61 12.11 8.92 -8.91
CA LEU A 61 10.78 8.38 -9.10
C LEU A 61 9.96 9.34 -9.96
N LEU A 62 9.35 8.83 -11.03
CA LEU A 62 8.42 9.59 -11.85
C LEU A 62 7.07 8.93 -11.93
N THR A 63 6.00 9.73 -11.96
CA THR A 63 4.62 9.25 -12.06
C THR A 63 3.86 9.96 -13.18
N THR A 64 2.83 9.30 -13.72
CA THR A 64 1.91 9.85 -14.72
C THR A 64 0.53 9.22 -14.59
N GLY A 65 -0.48 9.82 -15.20
CA GLY A 65 -1.86 9.34 -15.22
C GLY A 65 -2.83 10.16 -14.38
N TRP A 66 -3.83 9.49 -13.83
CA TRP A 66 -4.93 10.10 -13.08
C TRP A 66 -4.43 10.65 -11.74
N SER A 67 -4.87 11.87 -11.38
CA SER A 67 -4.33 12.59 -10.21
C SER A 67 -5.17 12.44 -8.93
N GLU A 68 -6.38 11.89 -9.03
CA GLU A 68 -7.27 11.76 -7.87
C GLU A 68 -6.64 10.93 -6.74
N ASN A 69 -7.05 11.26 -5.51
CA ASN A 69 -6.55 10.70 -4.26
C ASN A 69 -5.06 10.94 -4.03
N GLY A 70 -4.39 11.71 -4.89
CA GLY A 70 -2.97 11.99 -4.73
C GLY A 70 -2.04 10.88 -5.17
N ARG A 71 -2.52 9.92 -5.98
CA ARG A 71 -1.78 8.71 -6.39
C ARG A 71 -0.48 8.99 -7.17
N LEU A 72 -0.29 10.22 -7.62
CA LEU A 72 0.93 10.69 -8.28
C LEU A 72 1.98 11.25 -7.31
N GLY A 73 1.65 11.49 -6.03
CA GLY A 73 2.61 11.92 -5.01
C GLY A 73 3.13 13.34 -5.20
N ARG A 74 2.35 14.23 -5.84
CA ARG A 74 2.74 15.61 -6.12
C ARG A 74 1.54 16.54 -6.09
N VAL A 75 1.81 17.85 -6.12
CA VAL A 75 0.78 18.88 -6.07
C VAL A 75 -0.24 18.64 -7.18
N LYS A 76 -1.53 18.59 -6.82
CA LYS A 76 -2.60 18.43 -7.80
C LYS A 76 -2.61 19.64 -8.74
N THR A 77 -2.44 19.38 -10.04
CA THR A 77 -2.63 20.40 -11.07
C THR A 77 -4.13 20.70 -11.27
N MET A 78 -4.46 21.81 -11.92
CA MET A 78 -5.87 22.13 -12.28
C MET A 78 -6.50 21.09 -13.23
N VAL A 79 -5.67 20.24 -13.85
CA VAL A 79 -6.09 19.15 -14.73
C VAL A 79 -6.18 17.84 -13.94
N ASP A 80 -7.22 17.05 -14.19
CA ASP A 80 -7.48 15.79 -13.46
C ASP A 80 -6.46 14.67 -13.75
N CYS A 81 -5.66 14.81 -14.81
CA CYS A 81 -4.62 13.85 -15.18
C CYS A 81 -3.35 14.51 -15.73
N CYS A 82 -2.21 13.88 -15.49
CA CYS A 82 -0.93 14.17 -16.13
C CYS A 82 -0.71 13.15 -17.25
N CYS A 83 -0.40 13.62 -18.47
CA CYS A 83 -0.17 12.73 -19.60
C CYS A 83 1.33 12.50 -19.89
N THR A 84 2.23 13.07 -19.08
CA THR A 84 3.68 12.91 -19.15
C THR A 84 4.23 12.47 -17.81
N PHE A 85 5.40 11.83 -17.81
CA PHE A 85 6.11 11.48 -16.58
C PHE A 85 6.78 12.70 -15.96
N GLU A 86 6.51 12.94 -14.68
CA GLU A 86 7.14 14.02 -13.91
C GLU A 86 7.65 13.49 -12.57
N VAL A 87 8.63 14.18 -12.01
CA VAL A 87 9.36 13.77 -10.81
C VAL A 87 8.49 13.90 -9.57
N VAL A 88 8.59 12.92 -8.68
CA VAL A 88 8.04 12.93 -7.32
C VAL A 88 9.13 13.35 -6.35
N ASP A 89 8.89 14.37 -5.53
CA ASP A 89 9.85 14.82 -4.52
C ASP A 89 9.88 13.88 -3.31
N LEU A 90 10.92 13.06 -3.23
CA LEU A 90 11.19 12.17 -2.10
C LEU A 90 12.08 12.82 -1.03
N LYS A 91 12.14 14.15 -0.98
CA LYS A 91 12.88 14.95 0.02
C LYS A 91 14.37 14.58 0.09
N GLY A 92 14.98 14.42 -1.07
CA GLY A 92 16.39 14.08 -1.23
C GLY A 92 16.75 12.60 -0.99
N LYS A 93 15.76 11.72 -0.84
CA LYS A 93 15.96 10.26 -0.87
C LYS A 93 15.89 9.73 -2.31
N LEU A 94 16.64 8.67 -2.61
CA LEU A 94 16.61 8.01 -3.92
C LEU A 94 15.65 6.83 -3.88
N CYS A 95 14.86 6.62 -4.93
CA CYS A 95 13.97 5.48 -5.07
C CYS A 95 14.75 4.27 -5.61
N SER A 96 14.63 3.13 -4.91
CA SER A 96 15.26 1.86 -5.29
C SER A 96 14.26 0.83 -5.81
N PHE A 97 12.99 0.97 -5.44
CA PHE A 97 11.90 0.10 -5.89
C PHE A 97 10.56 0.83 -5.86
N VAL A 98 9.66 0.54 -6.80
CA VAL A 98 8.28 1.06 -6.78
C VAL A 98 7.24 -0.01 -7.06
N ALA A 99 6.09 0.08 -6.39
CA ALA A 99 4.89 -0.68 -6.67
C ALA A 99 3.67 0.26 -6.72
N CYS A 100 2.69 -0.12 -7.53
CA CYS A 100 1.42 0.59 -7.68
C CYS A 100 0.27 -0.40 -7.44
N GLY A 101 -0.70 0.00 -6.63
CA GLY A 101 -1.99 -0.68 -6.50
C GLY A 101 -3.06 0.04 -7.33
N GLY A 102 -4.33 -0.15 -6.98
CA GLY A 102 -5.43 0.44 -7.76
C GLY A 102 -5.34 1.98 -7.86
N ALA A 103 -5.24 2.63 -6.70
CA ALA A 103 -5.17 4.10 -6.58
C ALA A 103 -4.09 4.60 -5.60
N HIS A 104 -3.08 3.79 -5.31
CA HIS A 104 -2.00 4.14 -4.38
C HIS A 104 -0.66 3.63 -4.89
N THR A 105 0.41 4.27 -4.44
CA THR A 105 1.79 3.99 -4.82
C THR A 105 2.64 3.87 -3.57
N MET A 106 3.55 2.92 -3.55
CA MET A 106 4.61 2.87 -2.56
C MET A 106 5.96 2.62 -3.20
N CYS A 107 7.00 3.14 -2.55
CA CYS A 107 8.37 2.92 -2.95
C CYS A 107 9.28 2.60 -1.77
N LEU A 108 10.38 1.91 -2.08
CA LEU A 108 11.53 1.77 -1.21
C LEU A 108 12.55 2.85 -1.57
N THR A 109 13.22 3.39 -0.55
CA THR A 109 14.31 4.33 -0.74
C THR A 109 15.68 3.65 -0.63
N ASP A 110 16.75 4.38 -0.98
CA ASP A 110 18.15 4.03 -0.74
C ASP A 110 18.51 3.90 0.75
N LYS A 111 17.66 4.43 1.63
CA LYS A 111 17.77 4.32 3.09
C LYS A 111 16.91 3.21 3.68
N TYR A 112 16.30 2.37 2.83
CA TYR A 112 15.35 1.32 3.19
C TYR A 112 14.05 1.83 3.82
N ASP A 113 13.73 3.11 3.66
CA ASP A 113 12.46 3.64 4.09
C ASP A 113 11.36 3.20 3.13
N VAL A 114 10.19 2.91 3.70
CA VAL A 114 8.98 2.66 2.94
C VAL A 114 8.19 3.97 2.88
N VAL A 115 7.90 4.45 1.67
CA VAL A 115 7.18 5.70 1.45
C VAL A 115 5.92 5.42 0.63
N ALA A 116 4.79 5.98 1.04
CA ALA A 116 3.46 5.74 0.49
C ALA A 116 2.75 7.05 0.14
N PHE A 117 1.95 7.04 -0.93
CA PHE A 117 1.07 8.14 -1.32
C PHE A 117 -0.11 7.62 -2.16
N GLY A 118 -1.18 8.40 -2.23
CA GLY A 118 -2.42 8.05 -2.92
C GLY A 118 -3.59 7.76 -2.00
N ALA A 119 -4.52 6.95 -2.51
CA ALA A 119 -5.73 6.56 -1.82
C ALA A 119 -5.46 5.75 -0.55
N ASN A 120 -6.20 6.04 0.51
CA ASN A 120 -6.04 5.39 1.81
C ASN A 120 -7.37 5.07 2.50
N ALA A 121 -8.50 5.10 1.81
CA ALA A 121 -9.82 4.87 2.42
C ALA A 121 -9.94 3.54 3.19
N TYR A 122 -9.11 2.54 2.86
CA TYR A 122 -9.04 1.24 3.53
C TYR A 122 -7.72 1.04 4.28
N GLY A 123 -6.98 2.10 4.60
CA GLY A 123 -5.71 2.01 5.31
C GLY A 123 -4.56 1.44 4.48
N GLN A 124 -4.71 1.30 3.16
CA GLN A 124 -3.74 0.64 2.27
C GLN A 124 -2.37 1.33 2.19
N LEU A 125 -2.23 2.55 2.69
CA LEU A 125 -0.92 3.20 2.84
C LEU A 125 -0.15 2.76 4.09
N GLY A 126 -0.81 2.15 5.08
CA GLY A 126 -0.14 1.62 6.27
C GLY A 126 0.30 2.69 7.27
N VAL A 127 -0.25 3.90 7.19
CA VAL A 127 0.17 5.07 7.98
C VAL A 127 -0.63 5.29 9.29
N GLY A 128 -1.47 4.32 9.67
CA GLY A 128 -2.22 4.33 10.94
C GLY A 128 -3.58 5.02 10.88
N ASP A 129 -4.01 5.49 9.72
CA ASP A 129 -5.34 6.07 9.48
C ASP A 129 -5.88 5.69 8.09
N CYS A 130 -7.07 6.20 7.76
CA CYS A 130 -7.72 6.02 6.45
C CYS A 130 -7.79 7.30 5.61
N VAL A 131 -6.81 8.20 5.75
CA VAL A 131 -6.79 9.51 5.05
C VAL A 131 -5.84 9.48 3.86
N ASP A 132 -6.30 9.91 2.69
CA ASP A 132 -5.48 9.97 1.47
C ASP A 132 -4.22 10.82 1.69
N ARG A 133 -3.10 10.44 1.06
CA ARG A 133 -1.84 11.19 1.15
C ARG A 133 -1.47 11.74 -0.23
N PRO A 134 -1.64 13.05 -0.48
CA PRO A 134 -1.27 13.65 -1.76
C PRO A 134 0.23 13.75 -1.99
N PHE A 135 1.02 13.59 -0.94
CA PHE A 135 2.46 13.68 -0.97
C PHE A 135 3.11 12.44 -0.34
N PRO A 136 4.35 12.11 -0.74
CA PRO A 136 5.09 10.98 -0.19
C PRO A 136 5.16 11.06 1.33
N THR A 137 4.58 10.05 1.97
CA THR A 137 4.47 9.93 3.43
C THR A 137 5.16 8.66 3.89
N GLU A 138 5.99 8.76 4.90
CA GLU A 138 6.76 7.64 5.40
C GLU A 138 5.89 6.67 6.21
N VAL A 139 6.05 5.37 5.96
CA VAL A 139 5.38 4.30 6.71
C VAL A 139 6.25 3.93 7.90
N ILE A 140 6.10 4.70 8.99
CA ILE A 140 6.96 4.67 10.19
C ILE A 140 7.06 3.26 10.81
N PHE A 141 6.03 2.43 10.63
CA PHE A 141 6.06 1.03 11.07
C PHE A 141 7.33 0.28 10.66
N PHE A 142 7.87 0.55 9.47
CA PHE A 142 9.03 -0.15 8.93
C PHE A 142 10.39 0.41 9.40
N HIS A 143 10.44 1.38 10.32
CA HIS A 143 11.72 1.85 10.90
C HIS A 143 12.50 0.77 11.65
N LYS A 144 11.82 -0.28 12.11
CA LYS A 144 12.42 -1.42 12.82
C LYS A 144 12.48 -2.69 11.99
N VAL A 145 11.92 -2.68 10.79
CA VAL A 145 11.80 -3.85 9.92
C VAL A 145 12.24 -3.47 8.52
N LYS A 146 13.36 -4.01 8.08
CA LYS A 146 13.90 -3.75 6.74
C LYS A 146 13.10 -4.51 5.68
N ILE A 147 12.58 -3.78 4.70
CA ILE A 147 11.78 -4.29 3.58
C ILE A 147 12.62 -4.32 2.31
N HIS A 148 12.51 -5.40 1.54
CA HIS A 148 13.17 -5.52 0.23
C HIS A 148 12.21 -5.68 -0.94
N HIS A 149 10.92 -5.95 -0.70
CA HIS A 149 9.94 -6.10 -1.77
C HIS A 149 8.58 -5.56 -1.34
N LEU A 150 7.89 -4.89 -2.27
CA LEU A 150 6.53 -4.39 -2.11
C LEU A 150 5.64 -4.99 -3.20
N ALA A 151 4.40 -5.30 -2.86
CA ALA A 151 3.35 -5.59 -3.84
C ALA A 151 2.03 -4.99 -3.35
N MET A 152 1.14 -4.73 -4.29
CA MET A 152 -0.09 -4.00 -4.01
C MET A 152 -1.23 -4.59 -4.80
N GLY A 153 -2.37 -4.77 -4.14
CA GLY A 153 -3.63 -5.06 -4.80
C GLY A 153 -4.41 -3.77 -5.05
N LYS A 154 -5.72 -3.91 -5.22
CA LYS A 154 -6.58 -2.74 -5.45
C LYS A 154 -6.69 -1.86 -4.20
N PHE A 155 -6.94 -2.49 -3.06
CA PHE A 155 -7.19 -1.83 -1.77
C PHE A 155 -6.37 -2.39 -0.62
N HIS A 156 -5.36 -3.22 -0.90
CA HIS A 156 -4.46 -3.80 0.11
C HIS A 156 -3.02 -3.78 -0.38
N SER A 157 -2.11 -3.93 0.56
CA SER A 157 -0.67 -3.81 0.34
C SER A 157 0.06 -4.93 1.05
N LEU A 158 1.21 -5.30 0.50
CA LEU A 158 2.06 -6.38 0.94
C LEU A 158 3.51 -5.91 0.97
N ALA A 159 4.27 -6.37 1.96
CA ALA A 159 5.71 -6.18 2.04
C ALA A 159 6.42 -7.46 2.47
N ILE A 160 7.56 -7.76 1.85
CA ILE A 160 8.46 -8.83 2.29
C ILE A 160 9.66 -8.20 2.98
N SER A 161 9.91 -8.58 4.23
CA SER A 161 11.11 -8.18 4.96
C SER A 161 12.36 -8.97 4.52
N ASP A 162 13.55 -8.45 4.80
CA ASP A 162 14.83 -9.15 4.54
C ASP A 162 14.86 -10.57 5.15
N ASP A 163 14.21 -10.75 6.29
CA ASP A 163 14.05 -12.05 6.97
C ASP A 163 12.96 -12.95 6.35
N ARG A 164 12.48 -12.63 5.15
CA ARG A 164 11.47 -13.39 4.39
C ARG A 164 10.12 -13.51 5.10
N MET A 165 9.78 -12.53 5.93
CA MET A 165 8.48 -12.43 6.58
C MET A 165 7.53 -11.57 5.75
N LEU A 166 6.25 -11.96 5.73
CA LEU A 166 5.22 -11.22 5.02
C LEU A 166 4.44 -10.30 5.97
N TYR A 167 4.32 -9.05 5.55
CA TYR A 167 3.40 -8.08 6.13
C TYR A 167 2.29 -7.79 5.14
N ALA A 168 1.06 -7.67 5.63
CA ALA A 168 -0.11 -7.30 4.84
C ALA A 168 -0.93 -6.23 5.58
N TRP A 169 -1.57 -5.34 4.84
CA TRP A 169 -2.46 -4.32 5.39
C TRP A 169 -3.39 -3.74 4.32
N GLY A 170 -4.31 -2.88 4.73
CA GLY A 170 -5.36 -2.34 3.88
C GLY A 170 -6.69 -3.06 4.08
N ASN A 171 -7.49 -3.15 3.02
CA ASN A 171 -8.74 -3.89 3.01
C ASN A 171 -8.49 -5.40 3.19
N GLY A 172 -9.06 -5.98 4.24
CA GLY A 172 -9.05 -7.41 4.55
C GLY A 172 -10.43 -8.08 4.48
N GLU A 173 -11.49 -7.38 4.06
CA GLU A 173 -12.88 -7.87 4.12
C GLU A 173 -13.14 -9.19 3.37
N GLN A 174 -12.31 -9.54 2.40
CA GLN A 174 -12.38 -10.79 1.62
C GLN A 174 -11.26 -11.77 2.01
N GLY A 175 -10.53 -11.49 3.10
CA GLY A 175 -9.38 -12.27 3.53
C GLY A 175 -8.11 -12.03 2.71
N GLN A 176 -8.06 -11.02 1.84
CA GLN A 176 -6.93 -10.77 0.93
C GLN A 176 -5.62 -10.41 1.66
N CYS A 177 -5.69 -9.96 2.91
CA CYS A 177 -4.53 -9.75 3.78
C CYS A 177 -4.00 -11.05 4.41
N GLY A 178 -4.79 -12.14 4.42
CA GLY A 178 -4.39 -13.41 5.03
C GLY A 178 -4.23 -13.36 6.55
N ILE A 179 -4.85 -12.36 7.19
CA ILE A 179 -4.82 -12.15 8.63
C ILE A 179 -6.21 -12.52 9.16
N ASP A 180 -6.28 -13.52 10.03
CA ASP A 180 -7.53 -14.00 10.61
C ASP A 180 -7.89 -13.16 11.84
N SER A 181 -8.25 -11.88 11.64
CA SER A 181 -8.63 -10.99 12.74
C SER A 181 -9.68 -9.93 12.36
N PHE A 182 -10.42 -9.43 13.36
CA PHE A 182 -11.36 -8.32 13.23
C PHE A 182 -10.80 -7.06 13.90
N PRO A 183 -11.14 -5.83 13.43
CA PRO A 183 -11.92 -5.49 12.24
C PRO A 183 -11.10 -5.55 10.93
N GLN A 184 -11.81 -5.76 9.82
CA GLN A 184 -11.29 -6.15 8.50
C GLN A 184 -10.58 -5.03 7.70
N ILE A 185 -10.20 -3.93 8.34
CA ILE A 185 -9.41 -2.85 7.76
C ILE A 185 -8.16 -2.67 8.60
N TYR A 186 -7.00 -2.89 7.99
CA TYR A 186 -5.71 -2.83 8.67
C TYR A 186 -4.99 -1.54 8.27
N THR A 187 -5.00 -0.54 9.14
CA THR A 187 -4.38 0.78 8.86
C THR A 187 -2.87 0.81 9.07
N LEU A 188 -2.30 -0.24 9.66
CA LEU A 188 -0.87 -0.45 9.84
C LEU A 188 -0.47 -1.78 9.19
N PRO A 189 0.78 -1.97 8.77
CA PRO A 189 1.31 -3.27 8.40
C PRO A 189 1.13 -4.32 9.51
N HIS A 190 0.68 -5.51 9.14
CA HIS A 190 0.49 -6.64 10.06
C HIS A 190 1.24 -7.86 9.58
N LEU A 191 1.98 -8.49 10.48
CA LEU A 191 2.66 -9.74 10.21
C LEU A 191 1.66 -10.86 9.93
N VAL A 192 1.82 -11.55 8.81
CA VAL A 192 1.03 -12.73 8.44
C VAL A 192 1.57 -13.94 9.18
N THR A 193 1.14 -14.08 10.44
CA THR A 193 1.71 -15.07 11.39
C THR A 193 1.55 -16.53 10.96
N SER A 194 0.56 -16.83 10.12
CA SER A 194 0.34 -18.16 9.53
C SER A 194 1.47 -18.60 8.61
N LEU A 195 2.28 -17.67 8.08
CA LEU A 195 3.40 -17.93 7.19
C LEU A 195 4.78 -17.83 7.87
N LEU A 196 4.84 -17.58 9.18
CA LEU A 196 6.11 -17.55 9.90
C LEU A 196 6.88 -18.86 9.74
N GLY A 197 8.12 -18.76 9.24
CA GLY A 197 8.99 -19.90 8.94
C GLY A 197 8.84 -20.47 7.53
N CYS A 198 7.84 -20.06 6.75
CA CYS A 198 7.63 -20.55 5.40
C CYS A 198 8.65 -20.00 4.38
N GLN A 199 9.35 -18.90 4.71
CA GLN A 199 10.31 -18.19 3.85
C GLN A 199 9.64 -17.69 2.56
N VAL A 200 9.08 -16.48 2.60
CA VAL A 200 8.37 -15.87 1.46
C VAL A 200 9.34 -15.26 0.46
N HIS A 201 9.28 -15.71 -0.80
CA HIS A 201 10.17 -15.26 -1.88
C HIS A 201 9.54 -14.26 -2.82
N GLN A 202 8.27 -14.46 -3.15
CA GLN A 202 7.54 -13.60 -4.09
C GLN A 202 6.10 -13.45 -3.65
N VAL A 203 5.53 -12.28 -3.95
CA VAL A 203 4.13 -11.97 -3.72
C VAL A 203 3.55 -11.27 -4.94
N SER A 204 2.30 -11.59 -5.25
CA SER A 204 1.48 -10.88 -6.23
C SER A 204 0.11 -10.65 -5.62
N ALA A 205 -0.46 -9.48 -5.86
CA ALA A 205 -1.77 -9.12 -5.36
C ALA A 205 -2.68 -8.74 -6.53
N GLY A 206 -3.92 -9.22 -6.48
CA GLY A 206 -4.99 -8.82 -7.41
C GLY A 206 -5.98 -7.88 -6.72
N ASP A 207 -7.19 -7.78 -7.28
CA ASP A 207 -8.24 -6.90 -6.74
C ASP A 207 -8.63 -7.24 -5.30
N ALA A 208 -8.80 -8.53 -5.01
CA ALA A 208 -9.25 -9.04 -3.72
C ALA A 208 -8.60 -10.39 -3.36
N PHE A 209 -7.40 -10.67 -3.86
CA PHE A 209 -6.67 -11.89 -3.54
C PHE A 209 -5.16 -11.64 -3.52
N THR A 210 -4.43 -12.55 -2.86
CA THR A 210 -2.97 -12.53 -2.73
C THR A 210 -2.41 -13.92 -3.08
N LEU A 211 -1.37 -13.95 -3.90
CA LEU A 211 -0.61 -15.15 -4.26
C LEU A 211 0.80 -15.03 -3.71
N ILE A 212 1.30 -16.13 -3.15
CA ILE A 212 2.56 -16.14 -2.39
C ILE A 212 3.36 -17.38 -2.79
N LEU A 213 4.65 -17.18 -3.08
CA LEU A 213 5.61 -18.26 -3.28
C LEU A 213 6.49 -18.39 -2.03
N THR A 214 6.53 -19.58 -1.44
CA THR A 214 7.29 -19.89 -0.22
C THR A 214 8.22 -21.09 -0.41
N SER A 215 9.28 -21.20 0.40
CA SER A 215 10.12 -22.42 0.43
C SER A 215 9.38 -23.61 1.02
N ASN A 216 8.56 -23.38 2.04
CA ASN A 216 7.87 -24.43 2.79
C ASN A 216 6.38 -24.13 2.89
N THR A 217 5.57 -25.19 3.01
CA THR A 217 4.15 -25.06 3.34
C THR A 217 3.97 -24.79 4.83
N PRO A 218 2.87 -24.13 5.24
CA PRO A 218 2.55 -23.96 6.66
C PRO A 218 2.49 -25.29 7.43
N ALA A 219 1.94 -26.34 6.81
CA ALA A 219 1.88 -27.68 7.39
C ALA A 219 3.27 -28.26 7.68
N ALA A 220 4.21 -28.16 6.71
CA ALA A 220 5.57 -28.64 6.89
C ALA A 220 6.31 -27.89 8.01
N VAL A 221 6.10 -26.57 8.12
CA VAL A 221 6.68 -25.78 9.21
C VAL A 221 6.10 -26.22 10.56
N LEU A 222 4.80 -26.48 10.65
CA LEU A 222 4.16 -26.95 11.88
C LEU A 222 4.74 -28.29 12.34
N ASP A 223 4.90 -29.26 11.44
CA ASP A 223 5.43 -30.59 11.74
C ASP A 223 6.89 -30.56 12.24
N LEU A 224 7.72 -29.68 11.67
CA LEU A 224 9.10 -29.47 12.11
C LEU A 224 9.15 -28.71 13.45
N SER A 225 8.31 -27.67 13.57
CA SER A 225 8.28 -26.79 14.73
C SER A 225 7.78 -27.44 16.01
N GLY A 226 6.94 -28.49 15.90
CA GLY A 226 6.39 -29.19 17.06
C GLY A 226 7.47 -29.77 17.98
N ARG A 227 8.68 -30.02 17.45
CA ARG A 227 9.80 -30.64 18.15
C ARG A 227 10.99 -29.70 18.43
N ASP A 228 11.00 -28.49 17.88
CA ASP A 228 12.09 -27.53 18.04
C ASP A 228 11.70 -26.37 18.98
N GLU A 229 12.15 -26.46 20.24
CA GLU A 229 11.91 -25.43 21.26
C GLU A 229 12.57 -24.08 20.94
N HIS A 230 13.73 -24.08 20.26
CA HIS A 230 14.41 -22.85 19.89
C HIS A 230 13.56 -22.05 18.88
N TRP A 231 13.02 -22.73 17.88
CA TRP A 231 12.11 -22.12 16.94
C TRP A 231 10.80 -21.65 17.59
N LYS A 232 10.22 -22.41 18.52
CA LYS A 232 9.01 -21.97 19.25
C LYS A 232 9.25 -20.65 20.02
N MET A 233 10.40 -20.53 20.68
CA MET A 233 10.79 -19.29 21.37
C MET A 233 11.00 -18.14 20.38
N ARG A 234 11.73 -18.37 19.29
CA ARG A 234 11.94 -17.35 18.25
C ARG A 234 10.62 -16.88 17.62
N ARG A 235 9.70 -17.79 17.31
CA ARG A 235 8.37 -17.46 16.78
C ARG A 235 7.59 -16.56 17.72
N LYS A 236 7.59 -16.86 19.02
CA LYS A 236 6.93 -16.01 20.04
C LYS A 236 7.56 -14.63 20.10
N GLN A 237 8.89 -14.54 20.07
CA GLN A 237 9.59 -13.26 20.08
C GLN A 237 9.23 -12.39 18.88
N ILE A 238 9.25 -12.95 17.67
CA ILE A 238 8.88 -12.23 16.43
C ILE A 238 7.46 -11.66 16.52
N ILE A 239 6.51 -12.46 17.02
CA ILE A 239 5.11 -12.03 17.19
C ILE A 239 5.01 -10.89 18.22
N GLU A 240 5.80 -10.96 19.30
CA GLU A 240 5.78 -9.94 20.34
C GLU A 240 6.42 -8.63 19.87
N ASP A 241 7.56 -8.70 19.17
CA ASP A 241 8.21 -7.54 18.57
C ASP A 241 7.27 -6.80 17.61
N ASP A 242 6.56 -7.55 16.76
CA ASP A 242 5.57 -7.02 15.83
C ASP A 242 4.39 -6.31 16.53
N LYS A 243 3.93 -6.81 17.69
CA LYS A 243 2.95 -6.09 18.53
C LYS A 243 3.55 -4.81 19.13
N VAL A 244 4.76 -4.88 19.68
CA VAL A 244 5.45 -3.73 20.27
C VAL A 244 5.62 -2.63 19.24
N TYR A 245 6.03 -2.97 18.02
CA TYR A 245 6.17 -2.01 16.93
C TYR A 245 4.86 -1.33 16.61
N ARG A 246 3.74 -2.06 16.53
CA ARG A 246 2.41 -1.46 16.30
C ARG A 246 1.99 -0.50 17.41
N VAL A 247 2.18 -0.87 18.68
CA VAL A 247 1.82 -0.01 19.82
C VAL A 247 2.71 1.24 19.90
N ALA A 248 3.95 1.15 19.43
CA ALA A 248 4.88 2.27 19.41
C ALA A 248 4.55 3.33 18.34
N ILE A 249 3.72 3.00 17.34
CA ILE A 249 3.29 3.99 16.34
C ILE A 249 2.26 4.92 16.98
N PRO A 250 2.57 6.22 17.13
CA PRO A 250 1.61 7.16 17.69
C PRO A 250 0.36 7.18 16.81
N PRO A 251 -0.84 7.28 17.39
CA PRO A 251 -2.04 7.53 16.58
C PRO A 251 -1.79 8.81 15.79
N TYR A 252 -2.05 8.76 14.48
CA TYR A 252 -1.78 9.89 13.60
C TYR A 252 -2.71 11.04 14.00
N ILE A 253 -2.20 12.01 14.76
CA ILE A 253 -2.93 13.24 15.08
C ILE A 253 -2.73 14.17 13.89
N PHE A 254 -3.81 14.43 13.15
CA PHE A 254 -3.82 15.45 12.12
C PHE A 254 -3.63 16.83 12.76
N VAL A 255 -2.39 17.32 12.87
CA VAL A 255 -2.12 18.72 13.20
C VAL A 255 -2.12 19.51 11.89
N GLY A 256 -3.30 19.64 11.30
CA GLY A 256 -3.53 20.58 10.21
C GLY A 256 -3.74 21.98 10.80
N SER A 257 -2.92 22.94 10.38
CA SER A 257 -3.10 24.37 10.64
C SER A 257 -4.48 24.83 10.16
N LEU A 258 -5.43 24.93 11.10
CA LEU A 258 -6.55 25.84 10.98
C LEU A 258 -6.16 27.08 11.76
N GLU A 259 -6.06 28.22 11.08
CA GLU A 259 -6.15 29.51 11.74
C GLU A 259 -7.30 29.44 12.75
N ALA A 260 -6.92 29.61 14.01
CA ALA A 260 -7.83 29.64 15.12
C ALA A 260 -8.70 30.90 15.00
N SER A 261 -9.83 30.80 14.31
CA SER A 261 -10.91 31.76 14.45
C SER A 261 -12.22 31.02 14.71
N ARG A 262 -12.49 30.89 16.02
CA ARG A 262 -13.81 30.78 16.65
C ARG A 262 -14.68 29.59 16.24
N ILE A 263 -14.43 28.44 16.86
CA ILE A 263 -15.52 27.59 17.35
C ILE A 263 -15.14 27.15 18.77
N GLY A 264 -15.95 27.58 19.73
CA GLY A 264 -15.73 27.33 21.15
C GLY A 264 -15.80 25.84 21.48
N ILE A 265 -14.88 25.38 22.31
CA ILE A 265 -14.95 24.09 22.97
C ILE A 265 -16.15 24.14 23.92
N VAL A 266 -17.25 23.49 23.57
CA VAL A 266 -18.31 23.16 24.54
C VAL A 266 -17.90 21.85 25.19
N ARG A 267 -17.61 21.92 26.50
CA ARG A 267 -17.40 20.72 27.33
C ARG A 267 -18.66 19.87 27.31
N SER A 268 -18.48 18.55 27.26
CA SER A 268 -19.54 17.55 27.29
C SER A 268 -20.24 17.55 28.65
N GLU A 269 -21.27 18.37 28.79
CA GLU A 269 -22.34 18.20 29.76
C GLU A 269 -23.49 19.10 29.28
N GLU A 270 -24.67 18.49 29.14
CA GLU A 270 -25.96 19.10 28.73
C GLU A 270 -26.15 19.42 27.23
N LEU A 271 -26.89 18.56 26.51
CA LEU A 271 -27.91 18.90 25.50
C LEU A 271 -28.76 17.63 25.16
N PRO A 272 -30.06 17.78 24.82
CA PRO A 272 -31.09 16.75 24.98
C PRO A 272 -31.20 15.73 23.83
N HIS A 273 -31.79 14.57 24.16
CA HIS A 273 -32.09 13.45 23.27
C HIS A 273 -33.04 13.82 22.12
N SER A 274 -32.51 14.33 21.01
CA SER A 274 -33.05 14.11 19.66
C SER A 274 -32.10 14.72 18.63
N GLU A 275 -31.66 13.90 17.68
CA GLU A 275 -30.80 14.24 16.52
C GLU A 275 -29.28 14.31 16.75
N ILE A 276 -28.65 13.15 16.95
CA ILE A 276 -27.29 12.88 16.47
C ILE A 276 -27.33 11.60 15.62
N LYS A 277 -27.38 11.77 14.30
CA LYS A 277 -26.98 10.75 13.33
C LYS A 277 -25.76 11.29 12.61
N PHE A 278 -24.57 10.88 13.03
CA PHE A 278 -23.47 10.43 12.17
C PHE A 278 -22.31 9.98 13.08
N ILE A 279 -21.57 8.98 12.59
CA ILE A 279 -20.29 8.43 13.09
C ILE A 279 -20.40 7.08 13.84
N ILE A 280 -19.75 6.09 13.19
CA ILE A 280 -19.27 4.76 13.63
C ILE A 280 -20.30 3.60 13.63
N GLY A 281 -20.13 2.73 12.62
CA GLY A 281 -20.06 1.27 12.79
C GLY A 281 -21.32 0.55 13.26
N ARG A 282 -22.31 0.35 12.38
CA ARG A 282 -23.28 -0.75 12.55
C ARG A 282 -22.76 -2.02 11.89
N LEU A 283 -22.31 -2.94 12.75
CA LEU A 283 -22.82 -4.31 12.86
C LEU A 283 -23.65 -4.80 11.66
N VAL A 284 -23.07 -5.71 10.88
CA VAL A 284 -23.84 -6.75 10.20
C VAL A 284 -23.53 -8.05 10.93
N HIS A 285 -24.39 -8.43 11.86
CA HIS A 285 -24.44 -9.79 12.41
C HIS A 285 -25.75 -10.43 11.96
N GLN A 286 -25.62 -11.60 11.32
CA GLN A 286 -26.59 -12.69 11.17
C GLN A 286 -27.96 -12.41 10.54
N GLN A 287 -28.18 -13.07 9.39
CA GLN A 287 -29.25 -14.05 9.28
C GLN A 287 -28.82 -15.15 8.32
N TYR A 288 -28.53 -16.34 8.85
CA TYR A 288 -28.91 -17.64 8.28
C TYR A 288 -28.54 -18.70 9.33
N GLN A 289 -29.52 -19.09 10.15
CA GLN A 289 -29.50 -20.38 10.81
C GLN A 289 -30.81 -21.12 10.51
N SER A 290 -30.61 -22.37 10.07
CA SER A 290 -31.47 -23.54 10.21
C SER A 290 -32.88 -23.50 9.65
N SER A 291 -33.06 -24.23 8.54
CA SER A 291 -34.18 -25.16 8.42
C SER A 291 -33.62 -26.56 8.18
N SER A 292 -33.73 -27.40 9.21
CA SER A 292 -33.70 -28.85 9.13
C SER A 292 -34.84 -29.32 10.01
N LEU A 293 -35.83 -30.00 9.43
CA LEU A 293 -36.66 -31.00 10.09
C LEU A 293 -37.45 -31.74 8.99
N LEU A 294 -37.23 -33.06 8.97
CA LEU A 294 -38.10 -34.17 8.51
C LEU A 294 -38.74 -34.07 7.11
#